data_AF-A0A163CRV4-F1
#
_entry.id   AF-A0A163CRV4-F1
#
_cell.length_a   1.000
_cell.length_b   1.000
_cell.length_c   1.000
_cell.angle_alpha   90.00
_cell.angle_beta   90.00
_cell.angle_gamma   90.00
#
_symmetry.space_group_name_H-M   'P 1'
#
loop_
_entity.id
_entity.type
_entity.pdbx_description
1 polymer ?
#
loop_
_entity_poly.entity_id
_entity_poly.type
_entity_poly.pdbx_seq_one_letter_code
_entity_poly.pdbx_strand_id
1 'polypeptide(L)'
;MKTFEGKWVDFADQIILVTENRRSLEVRYHNGPGPFYGQTLNLYSFVINVDFEELSPSTGVLSDDENIIFWSNETKWTRVDCIL
;
A
#
# COMPACT_ATOMS: atom_id res chain seq x y z
N MET A 1 -7.21 13.74 -2.92
CA MET A 1 -7.06 12.66 -3.92
C MET A 1 -6.77 11.40 -3.13
N LYS A 2 -7.35 10.27 -3.52
CA LYS A 2 -7.11 8.97 -2.90
C LYS A 2 -6.27 8.17 -3.90
N THR A 3 -4.97 8.11 -3.67
CA THR A 3 -4.01 7.53 -4.61
C THR A 3 -3.81 6.03 -4.33
N PHE A 4 -3.64 5.66 -3.07
CA PHE A 4 -3.37 4.29 -2.65
C PHE A 4 -4.63 3.51 -2.28
N GLU A 5 -5.78 4.16 -2.13
CA GLU A 5 -7.04 3.49 -1.81
C GLU A 5 -7.38 2.43 -2.86
N GLY A 6 -7.78 1.26 -2.37
CA GLY A 6 -8.18 0.14 -3.20
C GLY A 6 -7.72 -1.20 -2.67
N LYS A 7 -7.87 -2.22 -3.52
CA LYS A 7 -7.39 -3.57 -3.27
C LYS A 7 -6.04 -3.76 -3.93
N TRP A 8 -5.15 -4.41 -3.20
CA TRP A 8 -3.79 -4.72 -3.60
C TRP A 8 -3.50 -6.19 -3.32
N VAL A 9 -2.50 -6.74 -3.99
CA VAL A 9 -1.97 -8.07 -3.75
C VAL A 9 -0.47 -7.96 -3.53
N ASP A 10 0.04 -8.56 -2.46
CA ASP A 10 1.48 -8.58 -2.19
C ASP A 10 2.24 -9.68 -2.96
N PHE A 11 3.52 -9.86 -2.64
CA PHE A 11 4.37 -10.87 -3.26
C PHE A 11 3.99 -12.32 -2.93
N ALA A 12 3.12 -12.53 -1.94
CA ALA A 12 2.65 -13.84 -1.48
C ALA A 12 1.17 -14.08 -1.83
N ASP A 13 0.63 -13.34 -2.80
CA ASP A 13 -0.75 -13.39 -3.27
C ASP A 13 -1.80 -13.06 -2.18
N GLN A 14 -1.40 -12.36 -1.11
CA GLN A 14 -2.33 -11.93 -0.07
C GLN A 14 -3.07 -10.65 -0.46
N ILE A 15 -4.40 -10.68 -0.30
CA ILE A 15 -5.25 -9.52 -0.57
C ILE A 15 -5.10 -8.51 0.56
N ILE A 16 -4.83 -7.27 0.18
CA ILE A 16 -4.68 -6.11 1.06
C ILE A 16 -5.73 -5.08 0.67
N LEU A 17 -6.40 -4.51 1.66
CA LEU A 17 -7.29 -3.38 1.51
C LEU A 17 -6.61 -2.14 2.10
N VAL A 18 -6.44 -1.10 1.28
CA VAL A 18 -5.95 0.21 1.70
C VAL A 18 -7.12 1.18 1.74
N THR A 19 -7.32 1.84 2.88
CA THR A 19 -8.31 2.92 3.05
C THR A 19 -7.58 4.22 3.32
N GLU A 20 -7.88 5.28 2.57
CA GLU A 20 -7.21 6.58 2.74
C GLU A 20 -8.11 7.64 3.38
N ASN A 21 -7.53 8.40 4.31
CA ASN A 21 -8.14 9.60 4.87
C ASN A 21 -7.14 10.76 4.89
N ARG A 22 -7.27 11.68 3.92
CA ARG A 22 -6.36 12.81 3.69
C ARG A 22 -4.92 12.36 3.41
N ARG A 23 -4.07 12.36 4.44
CA ARG A 23 -2.65 11.96 4.38
C ARG A 23 -2.35 10.72 5.21
N SER A 24 -3.32 10.21 5.97
CA SER A 24 -3.18 8.95 6.68
C SER A 24 -3.88 7.84 5.90
N LEU A 25 -3.42 6.62 6.09
CA LEU A 25 -4.08 5.44 5.58
C LEU A 25 -4.04 4.31 6.58
N GLU A 26 -4.94 3.37 6.33
CA GLU A 26 -5.05 2.12 7.05
C GLU A 26 -4.87 0.98 6.04
N VAL A 27 -4.02 0.02 6.39
CA VAL A 27 -3.72 -1.18 5.59
C VAL A 27 -4.26 -2.39 6.36
N ARG A 28 -5.14 -3.17 5.72
CA ARG A 28 -5.65 -4.43 6.27
C ARG A 28 -5.41 -5.59 5.33
N TYR A 29 -4.81 -6.66 5.83
CA TYR A 29 -4.78 -7.93 5.13
C TYR A 29 -6.12 -8.65 5.30
N HIS A 30 -6.64 -9.27 4.24
CA HIS A 30 -7.95 -9.93 4.26
C HIS A 30 -8.01 -11.10 5.27
N ASN A 31 -6.92 -11.86 5.38
CA ASN A 31 -6.75 -13.00 6.31
C ASN A 31 -5.35 -12.94 6.95
N GLY A 32 -4.96 -11.78 7.48
CA GLY A 32 -3.61 -11.56 7.98
C GLY A 32 -3.53 -10.50 9.08
N PRO A 33 -2.32 -10.08 9.46
CA PRO A 33 -2.10 -9.11 10.52
C PRO A 33 -2.55 -7.69 10.11
N GLY A 34 -2.67 -6.81 11.11
CA GLY A 34 -3.16 -5.43 10.98
C GLY A 34 -4.46 -5.18 11.76
N PRO A 35 -5.06 -3.97 11.66
CA PRO A 35 -4.71 -2.90 10.73
C PRO A 35 -3.36 -2.26 11.04
N PHE A 36 -2.62 -1.95 9.98
CA PHE A 36 -1.42 -1.11 10.06
C PHE A 36 -1.75 0.30 9.61
N TYR A 37 -1.01 1.27 10.12
CA TYR A 37 -1.25 2.67 9.82
C TYR A 37 -0.05 3.28 9.10
N GLY A 38 -0.37 4.19 8.19
CA GLY A 38 0.64 4.80 7.35
C GLY A 38 0.29 6.23 6.97
N GLN A 39 1.22 6.84 6.23
CA GLN A 39 1.08 8.17 5.69
C GLN A 39 1.43 8.22 4.20
N THR A 40 0.83 9.16 3.51
CA THR A 40 1.06 9.41 2.08
C THR A 40 1.69 10.78 1.86
N LEU A 41 2.61 10.84 0.90
CA LEU A 41 3.30 12.05 0.48
C LEU A 41 3.30 12.11 -1.06
N ASN A 42 3.07 13.29 -1.60
CA ASN A 42 3.22 13.56 -3.02
C ASN A 42 4.47 14.41 -3.23
N LEU A 43 5.48 13.83 -3.88
CA LEU A 43 6.72 14.50 -4.26
C LEU A 43 6.77 14.60 -5.79
N TYR A 44 7.73 13.94 -6.44
CA TYR A 44 7.74 13.68 -7.88
C TYR A 44 7.00 12.40 -8.25
N SER A 45 6.90 11.47 -7.31
CA SER A 45 6.08 10.25 -7.34
C SER A 45 5.32 10.15 -6.02
N PHE A 46 4.20 9.42 -6.01
CA PHE A 46 3.47 9.17 -4.77
C PHE A 46 4.22 8.17 -3.90
N VAL A 47 4.40 8.52 -2.63
CA VAL A 47 5.11 7.72 -1.63
C VAL A 47 4.16 7.35 -0.50
N ILE A 48 4.24 6.12 -0.04
CA ILE A 48 3.53 5.57 1.10
C ILE A 48 4.56 5.12 2.15
N ASN A 49 4.33 5.40 3.42
CA ASN A 49 5.08 4.82 4.53
C ASN A 49 4.12 4.13 5.48
N VAL A 50 4.39 2.88 5.85
CA VAL A 50 3.52 2.07 6.72
C VAL A 50 4.35 1.51 7.87
N ASP A 51 3.80 1.64 9.08
CA ASP A 51 4.34 1.02 10.28
C ASP A 51 3.75 -0.38 10.44
N PHE A 52 4.51 -1.38 10.02
CA PHE A 52 4.16 -2.79 10.18
C PHE A 52 4.73 -3.26 11.51
N GLU A 53 4.00 -3.16 12.63
CA GLU A 53 4.48 -3.33 14.02
C GLU A 53 5.60 -4.38 14.27
N GLU A 54 5.56 -5.55 13.63
CA GLU A 54 6.55 -6.64 13.79
C GLU A 54 7.74 -6.57 12.82
N LEU A 55 7.73 -5.62 11.90
CA LEU A 55 8.74 -5.37 10.88
C LEU A 55 9.24 -3.91 11.00
N SER A 56 10.37 -3.62 10.38
CA SER A 56 10.78 -2.23 10.26
C SER A 56 9.76 -1.46 9.39
N PRO A 57 9.43 -0.20 9.76
CA PRO A 57 8.60 0.65 8.92
C PRO A 57 9.11 0.63 7.49
N SER A 58 8.21 0.44 6.55
CA SER A 58 8.56 0.26 5.14
C SER A 58 7.99 1.38 4.31
N THR A 59 8.75 1.79 3.30
CA THR A 59 8.38 2.85 2.37
C THR A 59 8.12 2.24 1.00
N GLY A 60 6.98 2.60 0.40
CA GLY A 60 6.59 2.21 -0.94
C GLY A 60 6.56 3.42 -1.88
N VAL A 61 6.91 3.21 -3.14
CA VAL A 61 6.80 4.21 -4.22
C VAL A 61 5.84 3.67 -5.27
N LEU A 62 4.85 4.47 -5.63
CA LEU A 62 3.88 4.12 -6.67
C LEU A 62 4.48 4.29 -8.07
N SER A 63 4.25 3.32 -8.94
CA SER A 63 4.59 3.39 -10.36
C SER A 63 3.82 4.49 -11.10
N ASP A 64 4.35 4.93 -12.24
CA ASP A 64 3.73 5.99 -13.06
C ASP A 64 2.35 5.59 -13.61
N ASP A 65 2.10 4.29 -13.79
CA ASP A 65 0.80 3.75 -14.21
C ASP A 65 -0.15 3.45 -13.04
N GLU A 66 0.26 3.78 -11.81
CA GLU A 66 -0.48 3.63 -10.56
C GLU A 66 -0.89 2.19 -10.19
N ASN A 67 -0.31 1.18 -10.85
CA ASN A 67 -0.65 -0.23 -10.68
C ASN A 67 0.28 -0.99 -9.74
N ILE A 68 1.47 -0.47 -9.44
CA ILE A 68 2.48 -1.17 -8.65
C ILE A 68 3.03 -0.26 -7.55
N ILE A 69 3.10 -0.77 -6.32
CA ILE A 69 3.87 -0.15 -5.23
C ILE A 69 5.16 -0.95 -5.08
N PHE A 70 6.30 -0.29 -5.28
CA PHE A 70 7.62 -0.89 -5.02
C PHE A 70 8.06 -0.55 -3.60
N TRP A 71 8.26 -1.57 -2.76
CA TRP A 71 8.63 -1.41 -1.36
C TRP A 71 10.14 -1.43 -1.14
N SER A 72 10.58 -0.74 -0.10
CA SER A 72 11.99 -0.65 0.32
C SER A 72 12.61 -1.99 0.72
N ASN A 73 11.80 -3.03 0.94
CA ASN A 73 12.24 -4.41 1.22
C ASN A 73 12.31 -5.28 -0.03
N GLU A 74 12.38 -4.68 -1.22
CA GLU A 74 12.48 -5.37 -2.53
C GLU A 74 11.22 -6.18 -2.92
N THR A 75 10.13 -6.03 -2.18
CA THR A 75 8.82 -6.60 -2.56
C THR A 75 7.99 -5.59 -3.33
N LYS A 76 6.88 -6.05 -3.93
CA LYS A 76 5.93 -5.19 -4.62
C LYS A 76 4.51 -5.55 -4.26
N TRP A 77 3.63 -4.56 -4.27
CA TRP A 77 2.19 -4.77 -4.29
C TRP A 77 1.64 -4.41 -5.66
N THR A 78 0.70 -5.21 -6.16
CA THR A 78 0.04 -4.99 -7.44
C THR A 78 -1.42 -4.65 -7.20
N ARG A 79 -1.93 -3.61 -7.86
CA ARG A 79 -3.33 -3.21 -7.75
C ARG A 79 -4.20 -4.31 -8.31
N VAL A 80 -5.27 -4.63 -7.60
CA VAL A 80 -6.32 -5.50 -8.13
C VAL A 80 -7.32 -4.62 -8.84
N ASP A 81 -7.25 -4.59 -10.16
CA ASP A 81 -8.35 -4.06 -10.95
C ASP A 81 -9.59 -4.91 -10.65
N CYS A 82 -10.70 -4.26 -10.30
CA CYS A 82 -11.99 -4.94 -10.33
C CYS A 82 -12.19 -5.44 -11.76
N ILE A 83 -11.97 -6.73 -12.00
CA ILE A 83 -12.66 -7.43 -13.08
C ILE A 83 -14.14 -7.35 -12.68
N LEU A 84 -14.84 -6.39 -13.28
CA LEU A 84 -16.30 -6.28 -13.23
C LEU A 84 -16.96 -7.51 -13.87
#